data_AF-A0A918GQD9-F1
#
_entry.id   AF-A0A918GQD9-F1
#
_cell.length_a   1.000
_cell.length_b   1.000
_cell.length_c   1.000
_cell.angle_alpha   90.00
_cell.angle_beta   90.00
_cell.angle_gamma   90.00
#
_symmetry.space_group_name_H-M   'P 1'
#
loop_
_entity.id
_entity.type
_entity.pdbx_description
1 polymer ?
#
loop_
_entity_poly.entity_id
_entity_poly.type
_entity_poly.pdbx_seq_one_letter_code
_entity_poly.pdbx_strand_id
1 'polypeptide(L)'
;MTASEAPHPFRLAYVPGVMPGKWVRIWGERRPEVPLSLSQVTAAEAPGALRGGDADAGLVRLPVDRDVLSAIPLYTETTVVVVPRDHLVTAADEVTAADLADEVVFHPLDDVLDWERPPGRPAVERPATTADAVELVAAGVGVLVVPLSLARLHHRKDLTHRPVTDAPQSSVALSWPQDAHTDLVEDFIGIVRGRTVNSTRGRRPATPEPGKDEARRKPGTGKQTGTGKQAGAGKQAGAPARRGAARSGARRGRPRRRS
;
A
#
# COMPACT_ATOMS: atom_id res chain seq x y z
N MET A 1 -39.57 23.86 11.03
CA MET A 1 -38.63 23.81 9.89
C MET A 1 -37.27 23.45 10.44
N THR A 2 -36.95 22.15 10.55
CA THR A 2 -35.59 21.71 10.87
C THR A 2 -34.82 21.70 9.56
N ALA A 3 -33.91 22.65 9.38
CA ALA A 3 -32.93 22.57 8.30
C ALA A 3 -32.17 21.26 8.51
N SER A 4 -32.36 20.29 7.62
CA SER A 4 -31.53 19.10 7.58
C SER A 4 -30.15 19.58 7.19
N GLU A 5 -29.25 19.71 8.16
CA GLU A 5 -27.84 19.94 7.92
C GLU A 5 -27.36 18.82 7.00
N ALA A 6 -27.02 19.15 5.75
CA ALA A 6 -26.56 18.17 4.80
C ALA A 6 -25.31 17.50 5.38
N PRO A 7 -25.21 16.17 5.34
CA PRO A 7 -24.05 15.47 5.91
C PRO A 7 -22.77 16.03 5.27
N HIS A 8 -21.83 16.46 6.12
CA HIS A 8 -20.55 16.97 5.65
C HIS A 8 -19.85 15.90 4.80
N PRO A 9 -19.37 16.24 3.59
CA PRO A 9 -18.66 15.29 2.75
C PRO A 9 -17.41 14.79 3.48
N PHE A 10 -17.09 13.51 3.32
CA PHE A 10 -15.79 12.99 3.74
C PHE A 10 -14.75 13.45 2.71
N ARG A 11 -13.74 14.19 3.13
CA ARG A 11 -12.74 14.82 2.25
C ARG A 11 -11.47 13.98 2.23
N LEU A 12 -11.14 13.45 1.06
CA LEU A 12 -9.97 12.62 0.84
C LEU A 12 -8.99 13.35 -0.09
N ALA A 13 -7.85 13.73 0.46
CA ALA A 13 -6.71 14.18 -0.32
C ALA A 13 -5.99 12.99 -0.97
N TYR A 14 -5.39 13.17 -2.14
CA TYR A 14 -4.52 12.17 -2.74
C TYR A 14 -3.41 12.81 -3.57
N VAL A 15 -2.23 12.20 -3.55
CA VAL A 15 -1.06 12.69 -4.30
C VAL A 15 -0.99 12.12 -5.71
N PRO A 16 -0.32 12.79 -6.67
CA PRO A 16 -0.11 12.28 -8.01
C PRO A 16 0.46 10.84 -8.05
N GLY A 17 -0.04 10.06 -9.00
CA GLY A 17 0.31 8.64 -9.17
C GLY A 17 -0.47 7.69 -8.27
N VAL A 18 -1.16 8.18 -7.23
CA VAL A 18 -2.03 7.33 -6.40
C VAL A 18 -3.42 7.25 -7.02
N MET A 19 -3.94 6.04 -7.18
CA MET A 19 -5.26 5.80 -7.78
C MET A 19 -6.33 5.50 -6.70
N PRO A 20 -7.16 6.47 -6.30
CA PRO A 20 -8.14 6.26 -5.23
C PRO A 20 -9.37 5.45 -5.65
N GLY A 21 -9.56 5.21 -6.95
CA GLY A 21 -10.82 4.74 -7.55
C GLY A 21 -11.42 3.48 -6.91
N LYS A 22 -10.58 2.53 -6.48
CA LYS A 22 -11.03 1.33 -5.76
C LYS A 22 -11.74 1.69 -4.46
N TRP A 23 -11.12 2.54 -3.63
CA TRP A 23 -11.68 2.91 -2.32
C TRP A 23 -12.85 3.87 -2.45
N VAL A 24 -12.80 4.78 -3.44
CA VAL A 24 -13.91 5.67 -3.79
C VAL A 24 -15.18 4.88 -4.11
N ARG A 25 -15.06 3.87 -4.96
CA ARG A 25 -16.17 2.99 -5.31
C ARG A 25 -16.75 2.30 -4.07
N ILE A 26 -15.90 1.68 -3.25
CA ILE A 26 -16.35 0.94 -2.06
C ILE A 26 -16.97 1.90 -1.03
N TRP A 27 -16.47 3.13 -0.91
CA TRP A 27 -17.07 4.15 -0.05
C TRP A 27 -18.48 4.50 -0.52
N GLY A 28 -18.66 4.82 -1.80
CA GLY A 28 -20.00 5.12 -2.35
C GLY A 28 -21.00 3.98 -2.21
N GLU A 29 -20.54 2.72 -2.23
CA GLU A 29 -21.37 1.54 -1.97
C GLU A 29 -21.76 1.39 -0.48
N ARG A 30 -20.87 1.75 0.45
CA ARG A 30 -21.07 1.53 1.91
C ARG A 30 -21.63 2.72 2.67
N ARG A 31 -21.39 3.93 2.16
CA ARG A 31 -21.77 5.21 2.75
C ARG A 31 -22.43 6.10 1.68
N PRO A 32 -23.49 5.64 0.99
CA PRO A 32 -24.17 6.43 -0.04
C PRO A 32 -24.73 7.76 0.50
N GLU A 33 -24.98 7.84 1.80
CA GLU A 33 -25.43 9.04 2.51
C GLU A 33 -24.34 10.07 2.77
N VAL A 34 -23.06 9.69 2.68
CA VAL A 34 -21.90 10.59 2.90
C VAL A 34 -21.08 10.70 1.61
N PRO A 35 -21.22 11.79 0.84
CA PRO A 35 -20.45 11.95 -0.39
C PRO A 35 -18.94 12.02 -0.08
N LEU A 36 -18.14 11.43 -0.97
CA LEU A 36 -16.69 11.49 -0.91
C LEU A 36 -16.19 12.64 -1.79
N SER A 37 -15.59 13.66 -1.18
CA SER A 37 -14.94 14.75 -1.89
C SER A 37 -13.47 14.43 -2.11
N LEU A 38 -13.00 14.50 -3.36
CA LEU A 38 -11.62 14.20 -3.72
C LEU A 38 -10.87 15.48 -4.06
N SER A 39 -9.69 15.68 -3.46
CA SER A 39 -8.76 16.75 -3.81
C SER A 39 -7.40 16.16 -4.15
N GLN A 40 -6.90 16.45 -5.35
CA GLN A 40 -5.51 16.13 -5.67
C GLN A 40 -4.63 17.25 -5.12
N VAL A 41 -3.60 16.90 -4.36
CA VAL A 41 -2.62 17.82 -3.77
C VAL A 41 -1.22 17.33 -4.05
N THR A 42 -0.22 18.22 -4.09
CA THR A 42 1.17 17.77 -4.23
C THR A 42 1.61 16.97 -3.01
N ALA A 43 2.68 16.18 -3.16
CA ALA A 43 3.25 15.44 -2.04
C ALA A 43 3.72 16.38 -0.90
N ALA A 44 4.20 17.58 -1.24
CA ALA A 44 4.64 18.59 -0.29
C ALA A 44 3.46 19.25 0.47
N GLU A 45 2.32 19.46 -0.20
CA GLU A 45 1.13 20.07 0.42
C GLU A 45 0.35 19.10 1.30
N ALA A 46 0.37 17.81 0.99
CA ALA A 46 -0.50 16.82 1.64
C ALA A 46 -0.42 16.81 3.18
N PRO A 47 0.77 16.87 3.82
CA PRO A 47 0.84 16.93 5.28
C PRO A 47 0.21 18.21 5.87
N GLY A 48 0.28 19.33 5.14
CA GLY A 48 -0.34 20.60 5.52
C GLY A 48 -1.86 20.54 5.42
N ALA A 49 -2.37 20.00 4.31
CA ALA A 49 -3.81 19.83 4.08
C ALA A 49 -4.48 18.95 5.16
N LEU A 50 -3.80 17.88 5.59
CA LEU A 50 -4.29 17.02 6.68
C LEU A 50 -4.28 17.75 8.03
N ARG A 51 -3.18 18.42 8.38
CA ARG A 51 -3.05 19.15 9.65
C ARG A 51 -3.97 20.35 9.74
N GLY A 52 -4.21 21.04 8.63
CA GLY A 52 -5.11 22.19 8.53
C GLY A 52 -6.59 21.80 8.54
N GLY A 53 -6.90 20.51 8.41
CA GLY A 53 -8.27 20.02 8.33
C GLY A 53 -8.94 20.35 6.98
N ASP A 54 -8.17 20.59 5.93
CA ASP A 54 -8.69 20.73 4.55
C ASP A 54 -9.13 19.37 3.98
N ALA A 55 -8.51 18.29 4.47
CA ALA A 55 -8.89 16.91 4.22
C ALA A 55 -8.97 16.10 5.54
N ASP A 56 -9.91 15.17 5.60
CA ASP A 56 -10.12 14.31 6.77
C ASP A 56 -9.16 13.11 6.75
N ALA A 57 -8.78 12.66 5.55
CA ALA A 57 -7.76 11.64 5.32
C ALA A 57 -7.01 11.90 4.00
N GLY A 58 -5.87 11.25 3.82
CA GLY A 58 -4.99 11.43 2.67
C GLY A 58 -4.38 10.11 2.20
N LEU A 59 -4.35 9.90 0.89
CA LEU A 59 -3.52 8.89 0.25
C LEU A 59 -2.19 9.54 -0.14
N VAL A 60 -1.18 9.35 0.70
CA VAL A 60 0.07 10.10 0.68
C VAL A 60 1.27 9.17 0.50
N ARG A 61 2.44 9.76 0.22
CA ARG A 61 3.71 9.04 0.23
C ARG A 61 4.37 9.15 1.60
N LEU A 62 5.02 8.07 2.03
CA LEU A 62 5.87 8.06 3.21
C LEU A 62 7.28 8.58 2.86
N PRO A 63 8.02 9.12 3.83
CA PRO A 63 7.64 9.29 5.24
C PRO A 63 6.64 10.42 5.48
N VAL A 64 5.85 10.29 6.55
CA VAL A 64 5.07 11.39 7.14
C VAL A 64 5.47 11.56 8.59
N ASP A 65 5.27 12.75 9.14
CA ASP A 65 5.48 13.02 10.57
C ASP A 65 4.48 12.22 11.41
N ARG A 66 4.99 11.21 12.13
CA ARG A 66 4.20 10.26 12.90
C ARG A 66 3.76 10.79 14.26
N ASP A 67 4.28 11.93 14.70
CA ASP A 67 3.89 12.56 15.97
C ASP A 67 2.56 13.33 15.81
N VAL A 68 2.23 13.71 14.58
CA VAL A 68 1.02 14.49 14.24
C VAL A 68 0.08 13.77 13.28
N LEU A 69 0.59 12.82 12.49
CA LEU A 69 -0.22 12.02 11.56
C LEU A 69 -0.16 10.53 11.89
N SER A 70 -1.33 9.93 11.97
CA SER A 70 -1.47 8.48 11.84
C SER A 70 -1.31 8.07 10.37
N ALA A 71 -0.80 6.86 10.16
CA ALA A 71 -0.57 6.31 8.83
C ALA A 71 -0.59 4.78 8.80
N ILE A 72 -1.20 4.21 7.76
CA ILE A 72 -1.22 2.79 7.43
C ILE A 72 -0.60 2.62 6.04
N PRO A 73 0.58 1.95 5.94
CA PRO A 73 1.16 1.60 4.64
C PRO A 73 0.20 0.71 3.83
N LEU A 74 0.06 1.02 2.53
CA LEU A 74 -0.84 0.31 1.62
C LEU A 74 -0.06 -0.57 0.65
N TYR A 75 0.91 0.02 -0.03
CA TYR A 75 1.79 -0.67 -0.95
C TYR A 75 3.08 0.13 -1.16
N THR A 76 4.12 -0.56 -1.62
CA THR A 76 5.37 0.06 -2.03
C THR A 76 5.49 -0.03 -3.54
N GLU A 77 5.88 1.07 -4.16
CA GLU A 77 6.03 1.18 -5.60
C GLU A 77 7.44 0.84 -6.04
N THR A 78 7.55 0.16 -7.17
CA THR A 78 8.82 -0.01 -7.88
C THR A 78 9.28 1.34 -8.43
N THR A 79 10.56 1.63 -8.22
CA THR A 79 11.23 2.78 -8.79
C THR A 79 11.78 2.43 -10.17
N VAL A 80 11.58 3.32 -11.14
CA VAL A 80 11.95 3.10 -12.54
C VAL A 80 12.67 4.33 -13.09
N VAL A 81 13.59 4.12 -14.02
CA VAL A 81 14.15 5.18 -14.86
C VAL A 81 13.29 5.32 -16.11
N VAL A 82 12.93 6.55 -16.45
CA VAL A 82 12.20 6.95 -17.66
C VAL A 82 13.22 7.49 -18.66
N VAL A 83 13.16 6.96 -19.88
CA VAL A 83 14.12 7.25 -20.96
C VAL A 83 13.44 7.23 -22.34
N PRO A 84 14.04 7.85 -23.37
CA PRO A 84 13.67 7.61 -24.76
C PRO A 84 13.72 6.14 -25.15
N ARG A 85 12.87 5.70 -26.08
CA ARG A 85 12.80 4.29 -26.51
C ARG A 85 14.08 3.74 -27.14
N ASP A 86 14.93 4.60 -27.68
CA ASP A 86 16.21 4.30 -28.31
C ASP A 86 17.41 4.46 -27.35
N HIS A 87 17.16 4.76 -26.07
CA HIS A 87 18.21 4.92 -25.07
C HIS A 87 18.93 3.60 -24.75
N LEU A 88 20.23 3.64 -24.47
CA LEU A 88 21.07 2.47 -24.23
C LEU A 88 20.57 1.55 -23.11
N VAL A 89 20.06 2.12 -22.01
CA VAL A 89 19.49 1.35 -20.88
C VAL A 89 18.34 0.43 -21.28
N THR A 90 17.71 0.65 -22.44
CA THR A 90 16.62 -0.22 -22.92
C THR A 90 17.10 -1.60 -23.35
N ALA A 91 18.42 -1.78 -23.55
CA ALA A 91 19.06 -3.05 -23.87
C ALA A 91 19.04 -4.06 -22.71
N ALA A 92 18.77 -3.62 -21.48
CA ALA A 92 18.56 -4.47 -20.32
C ALA A 92 17.08 -4.41 -19.86
N ASP A 93 16.63 -5.45 -19.16
CA ASP A 93 15.27 -5.49 -18.58
C ASP A 93 15.16 -4.67 -17.28
N GLU A 94 16.28 -4.46 -16.59
CA GLU A 94 16.43 -3.67 -15.36
C GLU A 94 17.84 -3.06 -15.31
N VAL A 95 18.03 -2.02 -14.50
CA VAL A 95 19.31 -1.33 -14.31
C VAL A 95 19.60 -1.05 -12.83
N THR A 96 20.81 -0.60 -12.55
CA THR A 96 21.25 -0.07 -11.25
C THR A 96 21.45 1.44 -11.33
N ALA A 97 21.54 2.10 -10.18
CA ALA A 97 21.92 3.50 -10.06
C ALA A 97 23.30 3.78 -10.68
N ALA A 98 24.22 2.80 -10.61
CA ALA A 98 25.55 2.89 -11.20
C ALA A 98 25.53 2.92 -12.74
N ASP A 99 24.57 2.24 -13.37
CA ASP A 99 24.40 2.27 -14.83
C ASP A 99 23.96 3.66 -15.35
N LEU A 100 23.49 4.52 -14.45
CA LEU A 100 23.08 5.90 -14.75
C LEU A 100 24.19 6.92 -14.43
N ALA A 101 25.38 6.50 -13.99
CA ALA A 101 26.43 7.39 -13.47
C ALA A 101 26.89 8.45 -14.49
N ASP A 102 26.88 8.12 -15.77
CA ASP A 102 27.28 9.02 -16.86
C ASP A 102 26.10 9.82 -17.44
N GLU A 103 24.86 9.52 -17.06
CA GLU A 103 23.67 10.21 -17.56
C GLU A 103 23.43 11.52 -16.83
N VAL A 104 22.76 12.47 -17.48
CA VAL A 104 22.17 13.61 -16.76
C VAL A 104 20.86 13.13 -16.14
N VAL A 105 20.77 13.12 -14.82
CA VAL A 105 19.57 12.67 -14.10
C VAL A 105 18.82 13.89 -13.56
N PHE A 106 17.54 14.00 -13.93
CA PHE A 106 16.67 15.05 -13.44
C PHE A 106 16.13 14.72 -12.04
N HIS A 107 16.20 15.72 -11.15
CA HIS A 107 15.59 15.72 -9.83
C HIS A 107 14.63 16.90 -9.75
N PRO A 108 13.34 16.73 -10.12
CA PRO A 108 12.39 17.83 -10.08
C PRO A 108 12.16 18.32 -8.64
N LEU A 109 11.61 19.53 -8.48
CA LEU A 109 11.36 20.08 -7.12
C LEU A 109 10.26 19.31 -6.36
N ASP A 110 9.39 18.60 -7.08
CA ASP A 110 8.36 17.72 -6.54
C ASP A 110 8.80 16.24 -6.43
N ASP A 111 10.11 15.94 -6.50
CA ASP A 111 10.64 14.58 -6.37
C ASP A 111 10.21 13.96 -5.03
N VAL A 112 9.81 12.69 -5.11
CA VAL A 112 9.24 11.91 -4.00
C VAL A 112 10.12 10.74 -3.59
N LEU A 113 11.31 10.62 -4.20
CA LEU A 113 12.30 9.62 -3.86
C LEU A 113 13.33 10.21 -2.88
N ASP A 114 13.47 9.55 -1.73
CA ASP A 114 14.42 9.95 -0.70
C ASP A 114 15.79 9.33 -0.97
N TRP A 115 16.56 9.99 -1.85
CA TRP A 115 17.92 9.58 -2.19
C TRP A 115 18.92 10.08 -1.14
N GLU A 116 19.72 9.17 -0.57
CA GLU A 116 20.90 9.58 0.20
C GLU A 116 21.93 10.29 -0.71
N ARG A 117 22.15 9.71 -1.90
CA ARG A 117 22.96 10.29 -2.98
C ARG A 117 22.28 10.01 -4.31
N PRO A 118 21.78 11.05 -5.00
CA PRO A 118 21.16 10.87 -6.29
C PRO A 118 22.16 10.31 -7.33
N PRO A 119 21.71 9.46 -8.27
CA PRO A 119 22.58 8.87 -9.30
C PRO A 119 22.90 9.88 -10.41
N GLY A 120 23.91 9.54 -11.21
CA GLY A 120 24.26 10.30 -12.41
C GLY A 120 24.81 11.70 -12.16
N ARG A 121 24.89 12.46 -13.23
CA ARG A 121 25.31 13.86 -13.23
C ARG A 121 24.09 14.75 -13.00
N PRO A 122 24.16 15.76 -12.11
CA PRO A 122 23.05 16.66 -11.89
C PRO A 122 22.81 17.54 -13.13
N ALA A 123 21.54 17.78 -13.45
CA ALA A 123 21.18 18.82 -14.41
C ALA A 123 21.58 20.22 -13.91
N VAL A 124 21.83 21.15 -14.83
CA VAL A 124 22.19 22.54 -14.51
C VAL A 124 21.08 23.24 -13.71
N GLU A 125 19.83 22.98 -14.10
CA GLU A 125 18.64 23.48 -13.43
C GLU A 125 17.70 22.32 -13.13
N ARG A 126 17.05 22.39 -11.96
CA ARG A 126 16.05 21.40 -11.55
C ARG A 126 14.69 21.77 -12.15
N PRO A 127 14.01 20.86 -12.86
CA PRO A 127 12.66 21.11 -13.34
C PRO A 127 11.71 21.40 -12.18
N ALA A 128 10.74 22.28 -12.39
CA ALA A 128 9.78 22.63 -11.33
C ALA A 128 8.90 21.43 -10.96
N THR A 129 8.49 20.64 -11.95
CA THR A 129 7.63 19.47 -11.75
C THR A 129 8.17 18.22 -12.43
N THR A 130 7.67 17.06 -11.99
CA THR A 130 7.92 15.77 -12.64
C THR A 130 7.45 15.79 -14.10
N ALA A 131 6.36 16.51 -14.41
CA ALA A 131 5.89 16.67 -15.79
C ALA A 131 6.89 17.44 -16.66
N ASP A 132 7.46 18.53 -16.14
CA ASP A 132 8.48 19.31 -16.86
C ASP A 132 9.74 18.48 -17.10
N ALA A 133 10.15 17.67 -16.12
CA ALA A 133 11.26 16.75 -16.27
C ALA A 133 11.00 15.71 -17.38
N VAL A 134 9.78 15.18 -17.47
CA VAL A 134 9.40 14.23 -18.54
C VAL A 134 9.51 14.86 -19.93
N GLU A 135 9.16 16.14 -20.09
CA GLU A 135 9.33 16.84 -21.38
C GLU A 135 10.82 16.95 -21.77
N LEU A 136 11.70 17.20 -20.81
CA LEU A 136 13.15 17.25 -21.05
C LEU A 136 13.74 15.86 -21.39
N VAL A 137 13.25 14.80 -20.74
CA VAL A 137 13.61 13.42 -21.09
C VAL A 137 13.19 13.10 -22.52
N ALA A 138 11.97 13.49 -22.92
CA ALA A 138 11.50 13.29 -24.28
C ALA A 138 12.29 14.08 -25.33
N ALA A 139 12.85 15.23 -24.96
CA ALA A 139 13.79 15.97 -25.79
C ALA A 139 15.20 15.36 -25.83
N GLY A 140 15.46 14.26 -25.13
CA GLY A 140 16.75 13.57 -25.09
C GLY A 140 17.83 14.29 -24.27
N VAL A 141 17.44 15.20 -23.38
CA VAL A 141 18.38 16.01 -22.58
C VAL A 141 18.97 15.23 -21.40
N GLY A 142 18.26 14.21 -20.92
CA GLY A 142 18.66 13.38 -19.80
C GLY A 142 17.63 12.31 -19.49
N VAL A 143 17.70 11.76 -18.28
CA VAL A 143 16.83 10.69 -17.77
C VAL A 143 16.17 11.12 -16.46
N LEU A 144 15.09 10.44 -16.08
CA LEU A 144 14.34 10.75 -14.86
C LEU A 144 14.06 9.47 -14.08
N VAL A 145 14.36 9.44 -12.78
CA VAL A 145 14.02 8.30 -11.91
C VAL A 145 12.81 8.65 -11.05
N VAL A 146 11.74 7.85 -11.14
CA VAL A 146 10.46 8.09 -10.46
C VAL A 146 9.79 6.78 -10.06
N PRO A 147 8.81 6.80 -9.12
CA PRO A 147 7.90 5.69 -8.93
C PRO A 147 7.15 5.33 -10.23
N LEU A 148 6.91 4.03 -10.44
CA LEU A 148 6.24 3.53 -11.64
C LEU A 148 4.86 4.15 -11.88
N SER A 149 4.12 4.54 -10.83
CA SER A 149 2.86 5.25 -11.04
C SER A 149 3.02 6.61 -11.70
N LEU A 150 4.07 7.38 -11.36
CA LEU A 150 4.33 8.68 -11.98
C LEU A 150 4.80 8.50 -13.42
N ALA A 151 5.64 7.50 -13.70
CA ALA A 151 6.01 7.14 -15.07
C ALA A 151 4.78 6.78 -15.92
N ARG A 152 3.78 6.10 -15.33
CA ARG A 152 2.51 5.77 -16.00
C ARG A 152 1.60 6.98 -16.15
N LEU A 153 1.55 7.86 -15.15
CA LEU A 153 0.75 9.09 -15.17
C LEU A 153 1.19 10.01 -16.30
N HIS A 154 2.50 10.15 -16.50
CA HIS A 154 3.10 10.97 -17.55
C HIS A 154 3.52 10.16 -18.78
N HIS A 155 2.88 9.01 -19.02
CA HIS A 155 3.23 8.14 -20.14
C HIS A 155 3.05 8.86 -21.49
N ARG A 156 4.02 8.64 -22.37
CA ARG A 156 4.01 9.10 -23.76
C ARG A 156 4.65 8.08 -24.69
N LYS A 157 4.31 8.16 -25.98
CA LYS A 157 4.60 7.09 -26.97
C LYS A 157 6.08 6.94 -27.30
N ASP A 158 6.88 7.99 -27.14
CA ASP A 158 8.31 8.10 -27.41
C ASP A 158 9.19 7.71 -26.20
N LEU A 159 8.59 7.58 -25.01
CA LEU A 159 9.29 7.17 -23.79
C LEU A 159 8.99 5.72 -23.40
N THR A 160 9.90 5.15 -22.62
CA THR A 160 9.77 3.85 -21.95
C THR A 160 10.41 3.92 -20.57
N HIS A 161 10.32 2.84 -19.79
CA HIS A 161 10.95 2.75 -18.48
C HIS A 161 11.61 1.39 -18.21
N ARG A 162 12.56 1.40 -17.27
CA ARG A 162 13.23 0.20 -16.70
C ARG A 162 13.28 0.28 -15.17
N PRO A 163 13.03 -0.82 -14.44
CA PRO A 163 13.25 -0.87 -12.99
C PRO A 163 14.69 -0.49 -12.63
N VAL A 164 14.84 0.26 -11.54
CA VAL A 164 16.13 0.54 -10.91
C VAL A 164 16.19 -0.27 -9.62
N THR A 165 17.05 -1.28 -9.59
CA THR A 165 17.01 -2.35 -8.58
C THR A 165 17.51 -1.94 -7.19
N ASP A 166 18.37 -0.93 -7.14
CA ASP A 166 19.03 -0.40 -5.93
C ASP A 166 18.59 1.04 -5.60
N ALA A 167 17.51 1.53 -6.22
CA ALA A 167 16.93 2.83 -5.92
C ALA A 167 16.08 2.81 -4.64
N PRO A 168 15.95 3.95 -3.92
CA PRO A 168 14.97 4.08 -2.86
C PRO A 168 13.57 3.82 -3.41
N GLN A 169 12.75 3.13 -2.63
CA GLN A 169 11.36 2.83 -2.98
C GLN A 169 10.43 3.90 -2.43
N SER A 170 9.28 4.11 -3.07
CA SER A 170 8.24 5.02 -2.58
C SER A 170 7.05 4.24 -2.03
N SER A 171 6.75 4.41 -0.74
CA SER A 171 5.61 3.75 -0.09
C SER A 171 4.39 4.67 -0.05
N VAL A 172 3.24 4.17 -0.49
CA VAL A 172 1.95 4.84 -0.39
C VAL A 172 1.24 4.40 0.88
N ALA A 173 0.68 5.36 1.62
CA ALA A 173 -0.03 5.15 2.86
C ALA A 173 -1.39 5.86 2.86
N LEU A 174 -2.35 5.31 3.60
CA LEU A 174 -3.47 6.10 4.11
C LEU A 174 -2.97 6.85 5.34
N SER A 175 -3.19 8.15 5.41
CA SER A 175 -2.79 8.99 6.54
C SER A 175 -3.92 9.93 6.96
N TRP A 176 -3.96 10.29 8.25
CA TRP A 176 -4.96 11.20 8.83
C TRP A 176 -4.38 11.84 10.10
N PRO A 177 -4.90 12.99 10.57
CA PRO A 177 -4.46 13.59 11.84
C PRO A 177 -4.59 12.60 13.00
N GLN A 178 -3.58 12.53 13.87
CA GLN A 178 -3.55 11.53 14.95
C GLN A 178 -4.78 11.61 15.86
N ASP A 179 -5.28 12.82 16.12
CA ASP A 179 -6.43 13.04 17.00
C ASP A 179 -7.79 12.86 16.29
N ALA A 180 -7.80 12.63 14.98
CA ALA A 180 -9.01 12.49 14.18
C ALA A 180 -9.57 11.05 14.22
N HIS A 181 -10.18 10.68 15.35
CA HIS A 181 -10.85 9.38 15.56
C HIS A 181 -12.35 9.43 15.27
N THR A 182 -12.74 9.98 14.11
CA THR A 182 -14.16 10.04 13.73
C THR A 182 -14.62 8.69 13.18
N ASP A 183 -15.93 8.41 13.30
CA ASP A 183 -16.54 7.20 12.72
C ASP A 183 -16.26 7.09 11.21
N LEU A 184 -16.25 8.22 10.48
CA LEU A 184 -15.97 8.25 9.05
C LEU A 184 -14.52 7.88 8.71
N VAL A 185 -13.55 8.34 9.50
CA VAL A 185 -12.14 7.94 9.35
C VAL A 185 -11.98 6.45 9.63
N GLU A 186 -12.60 5.93 10.70
CA GLU A 186 -12.54 4.50 11.05
C GLU A 186 -13.20 3.60 9.99
N ASP A 187 -14.30 4.05 9.41
CA ASP A 187 -14.95 3.36 8.29
C ASP A 187 -14.04 3.32 7.07
N PHE A 188 -13.42 4.45 6.71
CA PHE A 188 -12.53 4.52 5.55
C PHE A 188 -11.29 3.66 5.76
N ILE A 189 -10.71 3.67 6.96
CA ILE A 189 -9.66 2.72 7.38
C ILE A 189 -10.15 1.29 7.19
N GLY A 190 -11.40 0.99 7.55
CA GLY A 190 -12.00 -0.31 7.34
C GLY A 190 -12.10 -0.73 5.88
N ILE A 191 -12.49 0.19 5.01
CA ILE A 191 -12.51 -0.02 3.56
C ILE A 191 -11.12 -0.27 3.01
N VAL A 192 -10.15 0.55 3.41
CA VAL A 192 -8.77 0.45 2.92
C VAL A 192 -8.11 -0.86 3.37
N ARG A 193 -8.39 -1.32 4.59
CA ARG A 193 -7.96 -2.63 5.11
C ARG A 193 -8.77 -3.82 4.56
N GLY A 194 -9.77 -3.58 3.72
CA GLY A 194 -10.62 -4.64 3.14
C GLY A 194 -11.55 -5.33 4.15
N ARG A 195 -11.84 -4.71 5.31
CA ARG A 195 -12.85 -5.24 6.24
C ARG A 195 -14.19 -5.32 5.52
N THR A 196 -14.86 -6.47 5.56
CA THR A 196 -16.22 -6.63 5.01
C THR A 196 -17.24 -5.97 5.93
N VAL A 197 -18.40 -5.57 5.37
CA VAL A 197 -19.47 -4.85 6.10
C VAL A 197 -19.99 -5.62 7.32
N ASN A 198 -19.80 -6.95 7.37
CA ASN A 198 -20.19 -7.81 8.48
C ASN A 198 -19.10 -8.02 9.56
N SER A 199 -17.98 -7.32 9.51
CA SER A 199 -16.92 -7.46 10.52
C SER A 199 -17.19 -6.59 11.75
N THR A 200 -18.26 -6.89 12.47
CA THR A 200 -18.52 -6.38 13.83
C THR A 200 -17.69 -7.15 14.85
N ARG A 201 -16.37 -6.98 14.82
CA ARG A 201 -15.51 -7.26 15.99
C ARG A 201 -14.99 -5.92 16.51
N GLY A 202 -15.83 -5.24 17.30
CA GLY A 202 -15.44 -3.98 17.95
C GLY A 202 -16.59 -3.19 18.56
N ARG A 203 -17.81 -3.25 18.00
CA ARG A 203 -18.98 -2.65 18.65
C ARG A 203 -19.45 -3.58 19.77
N ARG A 204 -19.01 -3.31 21.01
CA ARG A 204 -19.61 -3.90 22.21
C ARG A 204 -21.11 -3.55 22.19
N PRO A 205 -22.03 -4.51 22.11
CA PRO A 205 -23.44 -4.20 22.29
C PRO A 205 -23.60 -3.59 23.68
N ALA A 206 -24.28 -2.45 23.77
CA ALA A 206 -24.72 -1.94 25.05
C ALA A 206 -25.52 -3.03 25.75
N THR A 207 -25.07 -3.43 26.94
CA THR A 207 -25.76 -4.38 27.80
C THR A 207 -27.16 -3.84 28.09
N PRO A 208 -28.25 -4.56 27.75
CA PRO A 208 -29.57 -4.19 28.25
C PRO A 208 -29.60 -4.42 29.76
N GLU A 209 -30.01 -3.41 30.52
CA GLU A 209 -30.19 -3.52 31.97
C GLU A 209 -31.20 -4.64 32.32
N PRO A 210 -30.98 -5.43 33.39
CA PRO A 210 -31.92 -6.48 33.77
C PRO A 210 -33.16 -5.87 34.42
N GLY A 211 -34.28 -5.90 33.69
CA GLY A 211 -35.62 -5.70 34.24
C GLY A 211 -35.97 -6.81 35.22
N LYS A 212 -36.41 -6.39 36.41
CA LYS A 212 -36.91 -7.23 37.51
C LYS A 212 -38.16 -7.98 37.05
N ASP A 213 -38.21 -9.29 37.27
CA ASP A 213 -39.42 -9.98 37.71
C ASP A 213 -39.08 -11.30 38.42
N GLU A 214 -39.50 -11.37 39.67
CA GLU A 214 -39.30 -12.46 40.62
C GLU A 214 -40.64 -13.17 40.84
N ALA A 215 -40.73 -14.45 40.47
CA ALA A 215 -41.56 -15.51 41.08
C ALA A 215 -41.44 -16.75 40.16
N ARG A 216 -41.22 -17.99 40.60
CA ARG A 216 -41.72 -18.68 41.79
C ARG A 216 -40.93 -19.99 41.95
N ARG A 217 -40.42 -20.28 43.15
CA ARG A 217 -39.85 -21.59 43.52
C ARG A 217 -40.96 -22.60 43.86
N LYS A 218 -40.73 -23.89 43.60
CA LYS A 218 -40.76 -24.94 44.64
C LYS A 218 -40.10 -26.26 44.15
N PRO A 219 -39.60 -27.12 45.08
CA PRO A 219 -38.58 -28.13 44.82
C PRO A 219 -39.12 -29.57 44.76
N GLY A 220 -38.35 -30.48 44.15
CA GLY A 220 -38.60 -31.91 44.17
C GLY A 220 -37.29 -32.72 44.07
N THR A 221 -37.01 -33.45 45.13
CA THR A 221 -35.85 -34.33 45.39
C THR A 221 -35.87 -35.63 44.59
N GLY A 222 -34.70 -36.15 44.20
CA GLY A 222 -34.55 -37.52 43.68
C GLY A 222 -33.10 -37.93 43.42
N LYS A 223 -32.48 -38.55 44.44
CA LYS A 223 -31.18 -39.25 44.47
C LYS A 223 -31.32 -40.57 43.67
N GLN A 224 -30.36 -41.09 42.90
CA GLN A 224 -29.32 -42.09 43.29
C GLN A 224 -28.77 -42.72 41.98
N THR A 225 -27.46 -42.73 41.72
CA THR A 225 -26.45 -43.81 41.92
C THR A 225 -26.13 -44.67 40.69
N GLY A 226 -24.84 -45.00 40.55
CA GLY A 226 -24.35 -46.22 39.89
C GLY A 226 -23.35 -45.95 38.77
N THR A 227 -22.05 -45.75 39.07
CA THR A 227 -20.98 -46.78 39.08
C THR A 227 -20.60 -47.37 37.72
N GLY A 228 -19.35 -47.14 37.30
CA GLY A 228 -18.72 -47.85 36.18
C GLY A 228 -17.29 -47.39 35.87
N LYS A 229 -16.32 -47.88 36.65
CA LYS A 229 -14.87 -48.06 36.32
C LYS A 229 -14.73 -48.76 34.95
N GLN A 230 -13.71 -48.64 34.10
CA GLN A 230 -12.24 -48.81 34.21
C GLN A 230 -11.66 -48.44 32.81
N ALA A 231 -10.59 -47.66 32.65
CA ALA A 231 -9.16 -48.01 32.67
C ALA A 231 -8.68 -49.07 31.64
N GLY A 232 -7.65 -48.68 30.85
CA GLY A 232 -6.81 -49.52 29.98
C GLY A 232 -6.34 -48.69 28.77
N ALA A 233 -5.19 -48.03 28.73
CA ALA A 233 -3.78 -48.46 28.83
C ALA A 233 -3.31 -49.38 27.69
N GLY A 234 -2.36 -48.88 26.89
CA GLY A 234 -1.51 -49.64 25.94
C GLY A 234 -1.33 -48.86 24.62
N LYS A 235 -0.20 -48.15 24.39
CA LYS A 235 1.07 -48.64 23.78
C LYS A 235 0.86 -49.15 22.34
N GLN A 236 1.70 -48.93 21.34
CA GLN A 236 2.93 -48.17 21.10
C GLN A 236 3.28 -48.48 19.62
N ALA A 237 4.09 -47.59 19.02
CA ALA A 237 5.08 -47.88 17.98
C ALA A 237 4.62 -48.21 16.55
N GLY A 238 5.35 -47.63 15.59
CA GLY A 238 5.35 -48.10 14.20
C GLY A 238 5.88 -47.11 13.16
N ALA A 239 7.09 -46.57 13.33
CA ALA A 239 7.89 -46.18 12.17
C ALA A 239 8.45 -47.46 11.51
N PRO A 240 8.67 -47.45 10.19
CA PRO A 240 10.06 -47.56 9.78
C PRO A 240 10.42 -46.63 8.62
N ALA A 241 11.73 -46.52 8.43
CA ALA A 241 12.40 -45.58 7.57
C ALA A 241 12.97 -46.25 6.29
N ARG A 242 13.28 -45.39 5.31
CA ARG A 242 14.33 -45.49 4.26
C ARG A 242 14.11 -46.48 3.09
N ARG A 243 14.25 -45.99 1.85
CA ARG A 243 15.50 -46.00 1.06
C ARG A 243 15.30 -45.56 -0.41
N GLY A 244 16.22 -44.70 -0.87
CA GLY A 244 16.84 -44.69 -2.21
C GLY A 244 16.01 -44.13 -3.38
N ALA A 245 16.57 -43.51 -4.42
CA ALA A 245 17.96 -43.36 -4.81
C ALA A 245 18.14 -42.12 -5.72
N ALA A 246 19.35 -41.57 -5.70
CA ALA A 246 19.84 -40.59 -6.66
C ALA A 246 20.00 -41.21 -8.06
N ARG A 247 19.90 -40.39 -9.11
CA ARG A 247 20.77 -40.54 -10.29
C ARG A 247 21.00 -39.20 -10.99
N SER A 248 22.30 -38.90 -11.08
CA SER A 248 23.00 -37.88 -11.83
C SER A 248 22.77 -37.97 -13.35
N GLY A 249 22.76 -36.82 -14.01
CA GLY A 249 22.86 -36.71 -15.46
C GLY A 249 23.66 -35.46 -15.87
N ALA A 250 24.98 -35.51 -15.68
CA ALA A 250 25.91 -34.57 -16.30
C ALA A 250 26.40 -35.16 -17.63
N ARG A 251 26.28 -34.43 -18.74
CA ARG A 251 27.16 -34.59 -19.91
C ARG A 251 27.49 -33.25 -20.55
N ARG A 252 28.72 -32.80 -20.27
CA ARG A 252 29.54 -31.93 -21.11
C ARG A 252 29.80 -32.62 -22.46
N GLY A 253 29.78 -31.85 -23.56
CA GLY A 253 30.19 -32.32 -24.88
C GLY A 253 30.55 -31.18 -25.84
N ARG A 254 31.81 -30.74 -25.78
CA ARG A 254 32.60 -30.11 -26.88
C ARG A 254 34.06 -30.55 -26.62
N PRO A 255 35.01 -30.55 -27.60
CA PRO A 255 34.96 -30.03 -28.97
C PRO A 255 35.56 -31.01 -30.03
N ARG A 256 35.53 -30.66 -31.33
CA ARG A 256 36.68 -30.80 -32.26
C ARG A 256 36.45 -30.06 -33.60
N ARG A 257 37.58 -29.75 -34.23
CA ARG A 257 37.90 -28.71 -35.22
C ARG A 257 38.17 -29.34 -36.60
N ARG A 258 38.11 -28.49 -37.65
CA ARG A 258 38.57 -28.59 -39.06
C ARG A 258 37.46 -28.84 -40.09
N SER A 259 37.16 -27.81 -40.88
CA SER A 259 37.81 -27.58 -42.19
C SER A 259 38.05 -26.09 -42.37
#